data_AF-A0A7V9SYP4-F1
#
_entry.id   AF-A0A7V9SYP4-F1
#
_cell.length_a   1.000
_cell.length_b   1.000
_cell.length_c   1.000
_cell.angle_alpha   90.00
_cell.angle_beta   90.00
_cell.angle_gamma   90.00
#
_symmetry.space_group_name_H-M   'P 1'
#
loop_
_entity.id
_entity.type
_entity.pdbx_description
1 polymer ?
#
loop_
_entity_poly.entity_id
_entity_poly.type
_entity_poly.pdbx_seq_one_letter_code
_entity_poly.pdbx_strand_id
1 'polypeptide(L)'
;LTEPEREALFDRIAGWCAAWAVGHASQPECDELGMAEAQRLAARRAIAGLGVTPTAVLVDGNWDFVAGGRARRLIRGDATCLSIAAASILAKVTRDRMMRAEAESFPGYDFELNKGYPCPRHKVALRGMGPTSIHRRAWVFMDGLPWTGVPRHVRPEPEPQLELEPVAASA
;
A
#
# COMPACT_ATOMS: atom_id res chain seq x y z
N LEU A 1 -15.18 3.57 8.68
CA LEU A 1 -15.13 4.96 8.20
C LEU A 1 -15.34 4.99 6.69
N THR A 2 -16.18 5.89 6.19
CA THR A 2 -16.38 6.18 4.77
C THR A 2 -15.22 7.05 4.22
N GLU A 3 -15.12 7.24 2.90
CA GLU A 3 -14.10 8.14 2.30
C GLU A 3 -14.25 9.59 2.79
N PRO A 4 -15.45 10.22 2.78
CA PRO A 4 -15.63 11.58 3.30
C PRO A 4 -15.26 11.73 4.78
N GLU A 5 -15.60 10.73 5.61
CA GLU A 5 -15.21 10.72 7.02
C GLU A 5 -13.70 10.69 7.20
N ARG A 6 -12.98 9.88 6.42
CA ARG A 6 -11.51 9.82 6.50
C ARG A 6 -10.86 11.13 6.05
N GLU A 7 -11.35 11.73 4.96
CA GLU A 7 -10.86 13.03 4.47
C GLU A 7 -11.03 14.12 5.52
N ALA A 8 -12.21 14.20 6.16
CA ALA A 8 -12.48 15.19 7.21
C ALA A 8 -11.62 15.00 8.48
N LEU A 9 -11.13 13.77 8.71
CA LEU A 9 -10.27 13.45 9.84
C LEU A 9 -8.78 13.67 9.56
N PHE A 10 -8.34 13.71 8.29
CA PHE A 10 -6.93 13.70 7.93
C PHE A 10 -6.14 14.84 8.59
N ASP A 11 -6.54 16.09 8.39
CA ASP A 11 -5.79 17.25 8.90
C ASP A 11 -5.85 17.33 10.44
N ARG A 12 -6.97 16.89 11.03
CA ARG A 12 -7.11 16.82 12.49
C ARG A 12 -6.15 15.81 13.10
N ILE A 13 -6.11 14.61 12.53
CA ILE A 13 -5.20 13.54 12.98
C ILE A 13 -3.74 13.97 12.78
N ALA A 14 -3.41 14.50 11.60
CA ALA A 14 -2.07 15.00 11.31
C ALA A 14 -1.63 16.07 12.32
N GLY A 15 -2.54 16.98 12.71
CA GLY A 15 -2.28 18.01 13.72
C GLY A 15 -2.16 17.48 15.16
N TRP A 16 -2.68 16.29 15.46
CA TRP A 16 -2.53 15.64 16.77
C TRP A 16 -1.25 14.79 16.87
N CYS A 17 -0.69 14.38 15.74
CA CYS A 17 0.55 13.60 15.71
C CYS A 17 1.74 14.47 16.12
N ALA A 18 2.55 13.98 17.07
CA ALA A 18 3.83 14.62 17.39
C ALA A 18 4.79 14.68 16.18
N ALA A 19 4.76 13.63 15.35
CA ALA A 19 5.37 13.57 14.04
C ALA A 19 4.61 12.54 13.19
N TRP A 20 4.55 12.75 11.88
CA TRP A 20 4.01 11.77 10.94
C TRP A 20 4.72 11.89 9.59
N ALA A 21 4.76 10.78 8.85
CA ALA A 21 5.32 10.70 7.52
C ALA A 21 4.68 9.55 6.75
N VAL A 22 4.68 9.64 5.42
CA VAL A 22 4.23 8.57 4.53
C VAL A 22 5.41 8.12 3.69
N GLY A 23 5.67 6.82 3.69
CA GLY A 23 6.66 6.19 2.83
C GLY A 23 5.98 5.46 1.68
N HIS A 24 6.64 5.49 0.52
CA HIS A 24 6.12 4.90 -0.71
C HIS A 24 7.10 3.87 -1.27
N ALA A 25 6.57 2.86 -1.95
CA ALA A 25 7.30 2.03 -2.90
C ALA A 25 6.59 2.14 -4.25
N SER A 26 7.35 2.50 -5.27
CA SER A 26 6.86 2.70 -6.64
C SER A 26 6.51 1.36 -7.31
N GLN A 27 5.77 1.44 -8.41
CA GLN A 27 5.40 0.28 -9.21
C GLN A 27 6.61 -0.52 -9.74
N PRO A 28 7.73 0.08 -10.19
CA PRO A 28 8.92 -0.68 -10.58
C PRO A 28 9.58 -1.33 -9.36
N GLU A 29 9.65 -0.64 -8.21
CA GLU A 29 10.17 -1.23 -6.98
C GLU A 29 9.29 -2.41 -6.51
N CYS A 30 7.97 -2.32 -6.63
CA CYS A 30 7.08 -3.44 -6.35
C CYS A 30 7.31 -4.62 -7.31
N ASP A 31 7.49 -4.33 -8.60
CA ASP A 31 7.77 -5.36 -9.61
C ASP A 31 9.10 -6.06 -9.34
N GLU A 32 10.15 -5.32 -9.01
CA GLU A 32 11.51 -5.82 -8.78
C GLU A 32 11.64 -6.56 -7.43
N LEU A 33 11.17 -5.95 -6.35
CA LEU A 33 11.37 -6.44 -4.98
C LEU A 33 10.32 -7.47 -4.56
N GLY A 34 9.15 -7.47 -5.21
CA GLY A 34 7.95 -8.13 -4.69
C GLY A 34 7.26 -7.32 -3.60
N MET A 35 6.05 -7.75 -3.22
CA MET A 35 5.20 -6.96 -2.33
C MET A 35 5.68 -6.95 -0.88
N ALA A 36 6.32 -8.02 -0.42
CA ALA A 36 6.87 -8.10 0.93
C ALA A 36 7.99 -7.05 1.12
N GLU A 37 9.01 -7.08 0.27
CA GLU A 37 10.14 -6.15 0.36
C GLU A 37 9.76 -4.72 -0.01
N ALA A 38 8.82 -4.51 -0.95
CA ALA A 38 8.30 -3.18 -1.24
C ALA A 38 7.56 -2.55 -0.04
N GLN A 39 6.80 -3.34 0.72
CA GLN A 39 6.17 -2.86 1.95
C GLN A 39 7.21 -2.56 3.04
N ARG A 40 8.25 -3.38 3.18
CA ARG A 40 9.39 -3.09 4.08
C ARG A 40 10.11 -1.79 3.71
N LEU A 41 10.31 -1.57 2.41
CA LEU A 41 10.91 -0.34 1.88
C LEU A 41 10.04 0.88 2.19
N ALA A 42 8.72 0.79 1.94
CA ALA A 42 7.78 1.86 2.24
C ALA A 42 7.77 2.18 3.74
N ALA A 43 7.76 1.16 4.61
CA ALA A 43 7.79 1.36 6.05
C ALA A 43 9.10 2.00 6.54
N ARG A 44 10.25 1.54 6.03
CA ARG A 44 11.56 2.19 6.29
C ARG A 44 11.56 3.66 5.89
N ARG A 45 11.01 4.00 4.71
CA ARG A 45 10.89 5.39 4.25
C ARG A 45 9.98 6.21 5.15
N ALA A 46 8.86 5.65 5.60
CA ALA A 46 7.96 6.32 6.54
C ALA A 46 8.67 6.62 7.87
N ILE A 47 9.37 5.64 8.45
CA ILE A 47 10.10 5.82 9.71
C ILE A 47 11.22 6.84 9.56
N ALA A 48 12.00 6.78 8.47
CA ALA A 48 13.06 7.75 8.20
C ALA A 48 12.51 9.18 8.02
N GLY A 49 11.30 9.31 7.45
CA GLY A 49 10.63 10.59 7.27
C GLY A 49 10.05 11.21 8.55
N LEU A 50 9.96 10.47 9.67
CA LEU A 50 9.41 11.02 10.91
C LEU A 50 10.28 12.12 11.53
N GLY A 51 11.58 12.17 11.22
CA GLY A 51 12.53 13.08 11.88
C GLY A 51 12.78 12.76 13.36
N VAL A 52 12.17 11.69 13.88
CA VAL A 52 12.34 11.17 15.24
C VAL A 52 12.56 9.66 15.20
N THR A 53 13.32 9.13 16.15
CA THR A 53 13.54 7.69 16.28
C THR A 53 12.55 7.09 17.27
N PRO A 54 11.55 6.32 16.81
CA PRO A 54 10.61 5.68 17.73
C PRO A 54 11.31 4.58 18.55
N THR A 55 10.98 4.50 19.84
CA THR A 55 11.43 3.41 20.74
C THR A 55 10.69 2.10 20.49
N ALA A 56 9.44 2.17 20.02
CA ALA A 56 8.63 1.02 19.63
C ALA A 56 7.78 1.37 18.41
N VAL A 57 7.49 0.37 17.58
CA VAL A 57 6.61 0.53 16.40
C VAL A 57 5.46 -0.47 16.49
N LEU A 58 4.23 0.04 16.50
CA LEU A 58 3.03 -0.81 16.49
C LEU A 58 2.61 -1.05 15.03
N VAL A 59 2.46 -2.32 14.65
CA VAL A 59 2.18 -2.75 13.29
C VAL A 59 0.84 -3.46 13.24
N ASP A 60 -0.01 -3.11 12.28
CA ASP A 60 -1.28 -3.80 12.06
C ASP A 60 -1.06 -5.15 11.35
N GLY A 61 -1.70 -6.20 11.88
CA GLY A 61 -1.62 -7.56 11.34
C GLY A 61 -0.60 -8.43 12.07
N ASN A 62 -0.28 -9.58 11.45
CA ASN A 62 0.58 -10.63 12.00
C ASN A 62 1.96 -10.70 11.31
N TRP A 63 2.28 -9.72 10.47
CA TRP A 63 3.51 -9.69 9.69
C TRP A 63 4.38 -8.50 10.09
N ASP A 64 5.67 -8.75 10.33
CA ASP A 64 6.64 -7.69 10.63
C ASP A 64 7.30 -7.18 9.34
N PHE A 65 6.86 -6.00 8.92
CA PHE A 65 7.43 -5.27 7.80
C PHE A 65 8.35 -4.11 8.22
N VAL A 66 8.55 -3.89 9.51
CA VAL A 66 9.45 -2.82 10.01
C VAL A 66 10.86 -3.37 10.19
N ALA A 67 10.96 -4.63 10.63
CA ALA A 67 12.19 -5.33 10.98
C ALA A 67 12.99 -4.61 12.10
N GLY A 68 14.05 -5.26 12.61
CA GLY A 68 14.95 -4.65 13.60
C GLY A 68 14.48 -4.70 15.06
N GLY A 69 13.56 -5.61 15.42
CA GLY A 69 13.27 -5.99 16.81
C GLY A 69 12.49 -5.00 17.66
N ARG A 70 12.06 -3.85 17.09
CA ARG A 70 11.23 -2.84 17.78
C ARG A 70 9.74 -2.92 17.44
N ALA A 71 9.38 -3.83 16.52
CA ALA A 71 8.02 -3.98 16.03
C ALA A 71 7.18 -4.84 16.97
N ARG A 72 6.01 -4.34 17.34
CA ARG A 72 4.96 -5.11 18.01
C ARG A 72 3.74 -5.18 17.11
N ARG A 73 3.41 -6.40 16.72
CA ARG A 73 2.30 -6.75 15.84
C ARG A 73 0.99 -6.79 16.64
N LEU A 74 -0.06 -6.21 16.08
CA LEU A 74 -1.42 -6.20 16.65
C LEU A 74 -2.41 -6.62 15.57
N ILE A 75 -3.04 -7.78 15.74
CA ILE A 75 -4.06 -8.26 14.80
C ILE A 75 -5.31 -7.38 14.95
N ARG A 76 -5.76 -6.77 13.84
CA ARG A 76 -6.84 -5.75 13.85
C ARG A 76 -6.49 -4.59 14.78
N GLY A 77 -5.23 -4.15 14.66
CA GLY A 77 -4.69 -3.07 15.46
C GLY A 77 -5.38 -1.74 15.17
N ASP A 78 -5.88 -1.55 13.95
CA ASP A 78 -6.66 -0.38 13.57
C ASP A 78 -7.96 -0.21 14.39
N ALA A 79 -8.56 -1.32 14.85
CA ALA A 79 -9.75 -1.31 15.69
C ALA A 79 -9.46 -1.08 17.18
N THR A 80 -8.21 -1.26 17.62
CA THR A 80 -7.85 -1.34 19.05
C THR A 80 -6.70 -0.41 19.48
N CYS A 81 -6.00 0.21 18.54
CA CYS A 81 -4.87 1.09 18.77
C CYS A 81 -5.02 2.40 18.00
N LEU A 82 -5.09 3.51 18.73
CA LEU A 82 -5.23 4.85 18.14
C LEU A 82 -4.09 5.21 17.19
N SER A 83 -2.84 4.84 17.52
CA SER A 83 -1.69 5.13 16.65
C SER A 83 -1.76 4.39 15.32
N ILE A 84 -2.23 3.13 15.33
CA ILE A 84 -2.44 2.35 14.10
C ILE A 84 -3.61 2.94 13.31
N ALA A 85 -4.74 3.24 13.97
CA ALA A 85 -5.89 3.85 13.32
C ALA A 85 -5.53 5.19 12.64
N ALA A 86 -4.75 6.03 13.32
CA ALA A 86 -4.24 7.29 12.79
C ALA A 86 -3.36 7.05 11.54
N ALA A 87 -2.38 6.15 11.64
CA ALA A 87 -1.51 5.81 10.52
C ALA A 87 -2.29 5.26 9.31
N SER A 88 -3.28 4.40 9.54
CA SER A 88 -4.14 3.85 8.49
C SER A 88 -4.95 4.91 7.76
N ILE A 89 -5.49 5.91 8.47
CA ILE A 89 -6.19 7.04 7.86
C ILE A 89 -5.22 7.89 7.02
N LEU A 90 -4.06 8.27 7.60
CA LEU A 90 -3.07 9.08 6.91
C LEU A 90 -2.56 8.40 5.63
N ALA A 91 -2.24 7.10 5.70
CA ALA A 91 -1.81 6.32 4.55
C ALA A 91 -2.91 6.20 3.48
N LYS A 92 -4.14 5.86 3.89
CA LYS A 92 -5.26 5.64 2.96
C LYS A 92 -5.65 6.92 2.22
N VAL A 93 -5.83 8.03 2.93
CA VAL A 93 -6.20 9.31 2.33
C VAL A 93 -5.09 9.82 1.40
N THR A 94 -3.82 9.71 1.81
CA THR A 94 -2.69 10.09 0.95
C THR A 94 -2.70 9.27 -0.35
N ARG A 95 -2.85 7.95 -0.25
CA ARG A 95 -2.89 7.06 -1.42
C ARG A 95 -4.08 7.37 -2.34
N ASP A 96 -5.26 7.62 -1.76
CA ASP A 96 -6.48 7.91 -2.52
C ASP A 96 -6.37 9.25 -3.25
N ARG A 97 -5.77 10.27 -2.62
CA ARG A 97 -5.45 11.56 -3.26
C ARG A 97 -4.51 11.40 -4.45
N MET A 98 -3.44 10.59 -4.32
CA MET A 98 -2.54 10.30 -5.43
C MET A 98 -3.27 9.66 -6.61
N MET A 99 -4.13 8.66 -6.37
CA MET A 99 -4.85 8.01 -7.47
C MET A 99 -5.88 8.91 -8.15
N ARG A 100 -6.51 9.83 -7.41
CA ARG A 100 -7.38 10.84 -8.02
C ARG A 100 -6.58 11.79 -8.92
N ALA A 101 -5.38 12.18 -8.51
CA ALA A 101 -4.50 13.02 -9.34
C ALA A 101 -4.06 12.29 -10.62
N GLU A 102 -3.68 11.01 -10.52
CA GLU A 102 -3.29 10.19 -11.68
C GLU A 102 -4.45 9.91 -12.65
N ALA A 103 -5.70 9.98 -12.20
CA ALA A 103 -6.87 9.75 -13.04
C ALA A 103 -6.95 10.74 -14.22
N GLU A 104 -6.46 11.97 -14.04
CA GLU A 104 -6.41 12.98 -15.10
C GLU A 104 -5.45 12.57 -16.24
N SER A 105 -4.35 11.90 -15.90
CA SER A 105 -3.34 11.44 -16.87
C SER A 105 -3.73 10.14 -17.57
N PHE A 106 -4.61 9.35 -16.96
CA PHE A 106 -5.04 8.04 -17.47
C PHE A 106 -6.57 7.93 -17.51
N PRO A 107 -7.24 8.74 -18.35
CA PRO A 107 -8.69 8.69 -18.49
C PRO A 107 -9.13 7.29 -18.95
N GLY A 108 -10.24 6.81 -18.40
CA GLY A 108 -10.83 5.50 -18.73
C GLY A 108 -10.40 4.35 -17.82
N TYR A 109 -9.39 4.53 -16.96
CA TYR A 109 -9.01 3.53 -15.94
C TYR A 109 -9.75 3.71 -14.61
N ASP A 110 -10.49 4.81 -14.44
CA ASP A 110 -11.38 5.07 -13.29
C ASP A 110 -10.62 5.04 -11.94
N PHE A 111 -9.38 5.54 -11.96
CA PHE A 111 -8.47 5.55 -10.83
C PHE A 111 -8.98 6.38 -9.65
N GLU A 112 -9.78 7.39 -9.93
CA GLU A 112 -10.45 8.23 -8.95
C GLU A 112 -11.46 7.47 -8.11
N LEU A 113 -12.07 6.38 -8.63
CA LEU A 113 -12.99 5.53 -7.88
C LEU A 113 -12.32 4.25 -7.39
N ASN A 114 -11.62 3.54 -8.26
CA ASN A 114 -11.07 2.22 -7.93
C ASN A 114 -9.68 2.26 -7.30
N LYS A 115 -8.98 3.39 -7.31
CA LYS A 115 -7.65 3.57 -6.70
C LYS A 115 -6.60 2.54 -7.17
N GLY A 116 -6.79 1.95 -8.35
CA GLY A 116 -5.94 0.91 -8.93
C GLY A 116 -6.28 -0.52 -8.48
N TYR A 117 -7.35 -0.72 -7.70
CA TYR A 117 -7.84 -2.05 -7.37
C TYR A 117 -8.42 -2.74 -8.62
N PRO A 118 -8.28 -4.07 -8.76
CA PRO A 118 -8.67 -4.83 -9.95
C PRO A 118 -10.20 -5.07 -10.00
N CYS A 119 -11.00 -4.01 -9.95
CA CYS A 119 -12.45 -4.07 -10.08
C CYS A 119 -12.86 -4.41 -11.54
N PRO A 120 -14.11 -4.83 -11.79
CA PRO A 120 -14.56 -5.19 -13.14
C PRO A 120 -14.28 -4.10 -14.18
N ARG A 121 -14.55 -2.83 -13.86
CA ARG A 121 -14.30 -1.68 -14.73
C ARG A 121 -12.81 -1.52 -15.05
N HIS A 122 -11.96 -1.64 -14.03
CA HIS A 122 -10.50 -1.58 -14.19
C HIS A 122 -9.97 -2.70 -15.09
N LYS A 123 -10.48 -3.93 -14.92
CA LYS A 123 -10.10 -5.08 -15.77
C LYS A 123 -10.54 -4.90 -17.21
N VAL A 124 -11.71 -4.30 -17.45
CA VAL A 124 -12.17 -3.95 -18.80
C VAL A 124 -11.24 -2.91 -19.43
N ALA A 125 -10.87 -1.86 -18.70
CA ALA A 125 -9.92 -0.85 -19.14
C ALA A 125 -8.56 -1.46 -19.51
N LEU A 126 -8.00 -2.32 -18.64
CA LEU A 126 -6.75 -3.05 -18.91
C LEU A 126 -6.83 -3.91 -20.18
N ARG A 127 -7.95 -4.59 -20.43
CA ARG A 127 -8.14 -5.42 -21.63
C ARG A 127 -8.32 -4.58 -22.89
N GLY A 128 -8.99 -3.43 -22.78
CA GLY A 128 -9.28 -2.56 -23.92
C GLY A 128 -8.11 -1.65 -24.32
N MET A 129 -7.38 -1.13 -23.35
CA MET A 129 -6.37 -0.07 -23.54
C MET A 129 -4.95 -0.50 -23.16
N GLY A 130 -4.77 -1.67 -22.52
CA GLY A 130 -3.47 -2.13 -22.00
C GLY A 130 -3.11 -1.51 -20.64
N PRO A 131 -1.92 -1.82 -20.09
CA PRO A 131 -1.43 -1.19 -18.87
C PRO A 131 -0.86 0.21 -19.11
N THR A 132 -0.92 1.08 -18.09
CA THR A 132 -0.30 2.41 -18.07
C THR A 132 1.07 2.36 -17.38
N SER A 133 1.75 3.51 -17.31
CA SER A 133 3.06 3.64 -16.65
C SER A 133 3.02 3.44 -15.13
N ILE A 134 1.85 3.51 -14.50
CA ILE A 134 1.69 3.32 -13.05
C ILE A 134 1.18 1.92 -12.65
N HIS A 135 0.93 1.05 -13.64
CA HIS A 135 0.60 -0.35 -13.37
C HIS A 135 1.83 -1.16 -12.97
N ARG A 136 1.63 -2.07 -12.01
CA ARG A 136 2.59 -3.11 -11.66
C ARG A 136 2.50 -4.23 -12.68
N ARG A 137 3.60 -4.53 -13.36
CA ARG A 137 3.65 -5.49 -14.47
C ARG A 137 3.94 -6.92 -14.02
N ALA A 138 4.37 -7.13 -12.77
CA ALA A 138 4.57 -8.45 -12.20
C ALA A 138 3.27 -9.09 -11.68
N TRP A 139 2.21 -8.30 -11.53
CA TRP A 139 0.93 -8.69 -10.94
C TRP A 139 0.11 -9.67 -11.80
N VAL A 140 -0.65 -10.55 -11.15
CA VAL A 140 -1.39 -11.66 -11.79
C VAL A 140 -2.46 -11.21 -12.81
N PHE A 141 -3.00 -9.99 -12.68
CA PHE A 141 -4.03 -9.49 -13.62
C PHE A 141 -3.46 -8.99 -14.95
N MET A 142 -2.13 -9.01 -15.10
CA MET A 142 -1.45 -8.71 -16.36
C MET A 142 -1.44 -9.92 -17.30
N ASP A 143 -1.73 -11.12 -16.78
CA ASP A 143 -1.73 -12.35 -17.56
C ASP A 143 -2.89 -12.39 -18.55
N GLY A 144 -2.57 -12.73 -19.80
CA GLY A 144 -3.57 -12.88 -20.86
C GLY A 144 -4.20 -11.58 -21.34
N LEU A 145 -3.60 -10.42 -21.05
CA LEU A 145 -4.01 -9.17 -21.70
C LEU A 145 -3.69 -9.23 -23.21
N PRO A 146 -4.63 -8.85 -24.10
CA PRO A 146 -4.43 -8.99 -25.54
C PRO A 146 -3.43 -7.99 -26.13
N TRP A 147 -3.03 -6.96 -25.36
CA TRP A 147 -2.11 -5.90 -25.76
C TRP A 147 -0.76 -6.07 -25.06
N THR A 148 0.09 -7.00 -25.53
CA THR A 148 1.40 -7.29 -24.93
C THR A 148 2.56 -6.53 -25.57
N GLY A 149 2.36 -5.28 -25.98
CA GLY A 149 3.46 -4.38 -26.38
C GLY A 149 4.43 -4.06 -25.24
N VAL A 150 4.07 -4.39 -24.00
CA VAL A 150 4.90 -4.30 -22.81
C VAL A 150 5.03 -5.70 -22.20
N PRO A 151 6.25 -6.26 -22.09
CA PRO A 151 6.43 -7.60 -21.54
C PRO A 151 6.07 -7.64 -20.04
N ARG A 152 5.53 -8.78 -19.59
CA ARG A 152 5.36 -9.06 -18.17
C ARG A 152 6.71 -8.94 -17.47
N HIS A 153 6.75 -8.27 -16.32
CA HIS A 153 7.93 -8.33 -15.48
C HIS A 153 7.94 -9.69 -14.78
N VAL A 154 8.94 -10.51 -15.11
CA VAL A 154 9.19 -11.79 -14.44
C VAL A 154 10.40 -11.58 -13.54
N ARG A 155 10.19 -11.72 -12.23
CA ARG A 155 11.29 -11.64 -11.28
C ARG A 155 12.21 -12.84 -11.48
N PRO A 156 13.54 -12.66 -11.39
CA PRO A 156 14.49 -13.75 -11.50
C PRO A 156 14.37 -14.74 -10.33
N GLU A 157 13.98 -14.24 -9.15
CA GLU A 157 13.75 -15.04 -7.95
C GLU A 157 12.26 -15.04 -7.58
N PRO A 158 11.73 -16.16 -7.05
CA PRO A 158 10.34 -16.24 -6.61
C PRO A 158 10.06 -15.25 -5.48
N GLU A 159 8.78 -14.88 -5.31
CA GLU A 159 8.41 -13.98 -4.23
C GLU A 159 8.74 -14.60 -2.87
N PRO A 160 9.48 -13.89 -1.99
CA PRO A 160 9.79 -14.43 -0.68
C PRO A 160 8.49 -14.74 0.05
N GLN A 161 8.37 -15.95 0.59
CA GLN A 161 7.23 -16.27 1.43
C GLN A 161 7.23 -15.34 2.64
N LEU A 162 6.07 -14.71 2.88
CA LEU A 162 5.85 -13.94 4.08
C LEU A 162 5.93 -14.89 5.28
N GLU A 163 6.92 -14.70 6.13
CA GLU A 163 6.97 -15.33 7.45
C GLU A 163 5.86 -14.74 8.31
N LEU A 164 4.69 -15.38 8.26
CA LEU A 164 3.56 -15.06 9.12
C LEU A 164 3.73 -15.81 10.44
N GLU A 165 3.57 -15.12 11.56
CA GLU A 165 3.48 -15.82 12.84
C GLU A 165 2.18 -16.62 12.90
N PRO A 166 2.22 -17.82 13.50
CA PRO A 166 1.00 -18.54 13.82
C PRO A 166 0.12 -17.64 14.69
N VAL A 167 -1.15 -17.50 14.29
CA VAL A 167 -2.15 -16.86 15.12
C VAL A 167 -2.33 -17.75 16.33
N ALA A 168 -1.96 -17.27 17.52
CA ALA A 168 -2.26 -17.98 18.76
C ALA A 168 -3.77 -18.26 18.78
N ALA A 169 -4.15 -19.54 18.86
CA ALA A 169 -5.54 -19.91 18.99
C ALA A 169 -6.08 -19.22 20.25
N SER A 170 -7.02 -18.29 20.07
CA SER A 170 -7.70 -17.66 21.19
C SER A 170 -8.49 -18.75 21.93
N ALA A 171 -8.07 -19.08 23.15
CA ALA A 171 -8.87 -19.83 24.11
C ALA A 171 -9.97 -18.93 24.71
#